data_AF-A0A2T4XCN4-F1
#
_entry.id   AF-A0A2T4XCN4-F1
#
_cell.length_a   1.000
_cell.length_b   1.000
_cell.length_c   1.000
_cell.angle_alpha   90.00
_cell.angle_beta   90.00
_cell.angle_gamma   90.00
#
_symmetry.space_group_name_H-M   'P 1'
#
loop_
_entity.id
_entity.type
_entity.pdbx_description
1 polymer ?
#
loop_
_entity_poly.entity_id
_entity_poly.type
_entity_poly.pdbx_seq_one_letter_code
_entity_poly.pdbx_strand_id
1 'polypeptide(L)'
;MKSILLLLSFTLLWVNACEDPDTFVIGESFELAIGQEVLNKGANLQIKWTALSEDSRCPVNTNCVWEGQARMQLLVNDQPVELIIRSGMPEKAKTLVADGYILEAESLLPYPEGTKIDPAAYRLRLVVTAI
;
A
#
# COMPACT_ATOMS: atom_id res chain seq x y z
N MET A 1 48.29 -40.33 21.78
CA MET A 1 48.15 -39.43 22.95
C MET A 1 47.27 -38.26 22.53
N LYS A 2 46.13 -38.13 23.24
CA LYS A 2 45.27 -36.95 23.41
C LYS A 2 44.52 -36.42 22.17
N SER A 3 43.31 -36.95 22.03
CA SER A 3 42.09 -36.27 21.62
C SER A 3 42.03 -34.80 22.06
N ILE A 4 41.48 -33.93 21.22
CA ILE A 4 40.52 -32.89 21.63
C ILE A 4 39.52 -32.73 20.48
N LEU A 5 38.34 -33.30 20.72
CA LEU A 5 37.06 -32.97 20.09
C LEU A 5 36.73 -31.51 20.45
N LEU A 6 36.44 -30.66 19.48
CA LEU A 6 35.68 -29.42 19.68
C LEU A 6 34.63 -29.32 18.58
N LEU A 7 33.51 -29.97 18.84
CA LEU A 7 32.23 -29.77 18.17
C LEU A 7 31.71 -28.38 18.52
N LEU A 8 31.99 -27.38 17.69
CA LEU A 8 31.26 -26.11 17.70
C LEU A 8 29.98 -26.33 16.89
N SER A 9 28.94 -26.81 17.57
CA SER A 9 27.57 -26.83 17.09
C SER A 9 27.08 -25.40 16.89
N PHE A 10 27.31 -24.85 15.70
CA PHE A 10 26.64 -23.64 15.26
C PHE A 10 25.23 -24.03 14.79
N THR A 11 24.35 -24.34 15.76
CA THR A 11 22.92 -24.46 15.50
C THR A 11 22.42 -23.05 15.17
N LEU A 12 22.48 -22.70 13.88
CA LEU A 12 21.68 -21.63 13.30
C LEU A 12 20.22 -22.01 13.51
N LEU A 13 19.66 -21.57 14.63
CA LEU A 13 18.23 -21.48 14.83
C LEU A 13 17.71 -20.52 13.77
N TRP A 14 17.22 -21.07 12.67
CA TRP A 14 16.38 -20.37 11.72
C TRP A 14 15.10 -20.00 12.47
N VAL A 15 15.09 -18.84 13.08
CA VAL A 15 13.87 -18.20 13.55
C VAL A 15 13.14 -17.79 12.27
N ASN A 16 12.25 -18.65 11.78
CA ASN A 16 11.23 -18.23 10.83
C ASN A 16 10.34 -17.24 11.60
N ALA A 17 10.70 -15.96 11.57
CA ALA A 17 9.79 -14.91 11.97
C ALA A 17 8.67 -14.92 10.92
N CYS A 18 7.57 -15.58 11.27
CA CYS A 18 6.31 -15.38 10.58
C CYS A 18 5.89 -13.95 10.91
N GLU A 19 6.23 -12.98 10.06
CA GLU A 19 5.68 -11.63 10.18
C GLU A 19 4.16 -11.76 9.99
N ASP A 20 3.40 -11.50 11.05
CA ASP A 20 1.95 -11.37 10.95
C ASP A 20 1.64 -10.23 9.97
N PRO A 21 0.66 -10.39 9.07
CA PRO A 21 0.27 -9.32 8.17
C PRO A 21 -0.25 -8.12 8.97
N ASP A 22 0.12 -6.93 8.54
CA ASP A 22 -0.39 -5.69 9.11
C ASP A 22 -1.92 -5.65 9.06
N THR A 23 -2.55 -4.94 9.99
CA THR A 23 -4.03 -4.89 10.08
C THR A 23 -4.57 -3.47 9.97
N PHE A 24 -5.81 -3.34 9.51
CA PHE A 24 -6.53 -2.06 9.45
C PHE A 24 -7.92 -2.14 10.08
N VAL A 25 -8.48 -0.98 10.44
CA VAL A 25 -9.82 -0.85 11.06
C VAL A 25 -10.79 -0.25 10.05
N ILE A 26 -11.99 -0.84 9.93
CA ILE A 26 -13.05 -0.33 9.06
C ILE A 26 -13.52 1.03 9.58
N GLY A 27 -13.61 2.01 8.69
CA GLY A 27 -14.00 3.39 9.00
C GLY A 27 -12.84 4.29 9.46
N GLU A 28 -11.63 3.75 9.60
CA GLU A 28 -10.43 4.54 9.95
C GLU A 28 -9.45 4.59 8.78
N SER A 29 -8.81 5.75 8.62
CA SER A 29 -7.76 5.91 7.60
C SER A 29 -6.48 5.21 8.01
N PHE A 30 -5.82 4.55 7.07
CA PHE A 30 -4.52 3.91 7.26
C PHE A 30 -3.62 4.16 6.04
N GLU A 31 -2.32 3.98 6.23
CA GLU A 31 -1.33 4.13 5.16
C GLU A 31 -0.78 2.79 4.72
N LEU A 32 -0.54 2.67 3.41
CA LEU A 32 0.04 1.50 2.78
C LEU A 32 1.25 1.92 1.97
N ALA A 33 2.37 1.21 2.09
CA ALA A 33 3.53 1.34 1.21
C ALA A 33 3.38 0.44 -0.03
N ILE A 34 4.09 0.75 -1.11
CA ILE A 34 4.09 -0.10 -2.31
C ILE A 34 4.64 -1.48 -1.93
N GLY A 35 3.91 -2.53 -2.30
CA GLY A 35 4.20 -3.92 -1.99
C GLY A 35 3.64 -4.41 -0.66
N GLN A 36 3.23 -3.49 0.23
CA GLN A 36 2.66 -3.82 1.53
C GLN A 36 1.24 -4.38 1.38
N GLU A 37 0.90 -5.28 2.29
CA GLU A 37 -0.38 -5.95 2.39
C GLU A 37 -0.93 -5.79 3.79
N VAL A 38 -2.24 -5.52 3.89
CA VAL A 38 -2.96 -5.42 5.16
C VAL A 38 -4.19 -6.31 5.15
N LEU A 39 -4.58 -6.78 6.33
CA LEU A 39 -5.70 -7.69 6.53
C LEU A 39 -6.67 -7.16 7.60
N ASN A 40 -7.96 -7.24 7.32
CA ASN A 40 -8.99 -7.18 8.34
C ASN A 40 -9.69 -8.54 8.44
N LYS A 41 -9.38 -9.28 9.52
CA LYS A 41 -9.92 -10.64 9.75
C LYS A 41 -11.43 -10.64 9.98
N GLY A 42 -12.00 -9.58 10.57
CA GLY A 42 -13.43 -9.48 10.84
C GLY A 42 -14.26 -9.24 9.57
N ALA A 43 -13.71 -8.46 8.64
CA ALA A 43 -14.31 -8.16 7.34
C ALA A 43 -13.95 -9.18 6.25
N ASN A 44 -13.00 -10.08 6.51
CA ASN A 44 -12.41 -10.98 5.50
C ASN A 44 -11.87 -10.22 4.28
N LEU A 45 -11.17 -9.11 4.52
CA LEU A 45 -10.59 -8.24 3.49
C LEU A 45 -9.07 -8.21 3.59
N GLN A 46 -8.41 -8.58 2.51
CA GLN A 46 -6.97 -8.42 2.29
C GLN A 46 -6.75 -7.38 1.20
N ILE A 47 -5.94 -6.36 1.48
CA ILE A 47 -5.65 -5.26 0.55
C ILE A 47 -4.15 -5.18 0.38
N LYS A 48 -3.68 -5.24 -0.87
CA LYS A 48 -2.27 -5.07 -1.23
C LYS A 48 -2.12 -3.96 -2.25
N TRP A 49 -1.23 -3.01 -1.99
CA TRP A 49 -0.87 -2.02 -3.00
C TRP A 49 0.26 -2.56 -3.87
N THR A 50 -0.01 -2.91 -5.12
CA THR A 50 0.97 -3.60 -5.97
C THR A 50 1.87 -2.64 -6.72
N ALA A 51 1.32 -1.54 -7.25
CA ALA A 51 2.09 -0.59 -8.03
C ALA A 51 1.47 0.82 -8.07
N LEU A 52 2.33 1.79 -8.34
CA LEU A 52 1.94 3.12 -8.82
C LEU A 52 2.24 3.15 -10.32
N SER A 53 1.22 2.96 -11.16
CA SER A 53 1.40 2.85 -12.61
C SER A 53 1.49 4.21 -13.31
N GLU A 54 1.05 5.27 -12.65
CA GLU A 54 1.18 6.65 -13.12
C GLU A 54 1.30 7.59 -11.92
N ASP A 55 2.27 8.52 -11.96
CA ASP A 55 2.28 9.71 -11.12
C ASP A 55 2.64 10.91 -11.99
N SER A 56 1.62 11.57 -12.50
CA SER A 56 1.71 12.78 -13.32
C SER A 56 1.19 14.02 -12.58
N ARG A 57 0.93 13.90 -11.27
CA ARG A 57 0.40 14.99 -10.43
C ARG A 57 1.23 16.25 -10.60
N CYS A 58 0.57 17.37 -10.83
CA CYS A 58 1.23 18.66 -10.99
C CYS A 58 2.06 19.00 -9.73
N PRO A 59 3.38 19.23 -9.84
CA PRO A 59 4.18 19.57 -8.66
C PRO A 59 3.72 20.85 -7.97
N VAL A 60 3.97 20.96 -6.66
CA VAL A 60 3.73 22.22 -5.95
C VAL A 60 4.46 23.39 -6.62
N ASN A 61 3.86 24.58 -6.54
CA ASN A 61 4.41 25.82 -7.12
C ASN A 61 4.61 25.79 -8.64
N THR A 62 3.98 24.86 -9.36
CA THR A 62 4.01 24.78 -10.83
C THR A 62 2.64 25.12 -11.41
N ASN A 63 2.61 25.85 -12.51
CA ASN A 63 1.37 26.12 -13.25
C ASN A 63 1.21 25.08 -14.38
N CYS A 64 0.49 23.99 -14.10
CA CYS A 64 0.26 22.95 -15.09
C CYS A 64 -0.97 23.26 -15.95
N VAL A 65 -0.84 23.08 -17.26
CA VAL A 65 -1.99 23.12 -18.20
C VAL A 65 -2.93 21.92 -17.98
N TRP A 66 -2.38 20.81 -17.47
CA TRP A 66 -3.12 19.62 -17.07
C TRP A 66 -2.78 19.27 -15.62
N GLU A 67 -3.79 19.07 -14.78
CA GLU A 67 -3.64 18.84 -13.33
C GLU A 67 -2.90 17.53 -13.00
N GLY A 68 -2.83 16.61 -13.96
CA GLY A 68 -2.24 15.29 -13.77
C GLY A 68 -3.10 14.35 -12.93
N GLN A 69 -2.56 13.17 -12.64
CA GLN A 69 -3.20 12.18 -11.77
C GLN A 69 -2.19 11.22 -11.16
N ALA A 70 -2.60 10.51 -10.13
CA ALA A 70 -1.92 9.31 -9.65
C ALA A 70 -2.82 8.09 -9.84
N ARG A 71 -2.26 6.99 -10.35
CA ARG A 71 -2.97 5.74 -10.65
C ARG A 71 -2.35 4.61 -9.86
N MET A 72 -3.08 4.12 -8.86
CA MET A 72 -2.65 3.04 -7.99
C MET A 72 -3.32 1.73 -8.42
N GLN A 73 -2.52 0.68 -8.55
CA GLN A 73 -2.97 -0.69 -8.78
C GLN A 73 -2.95 -1.43 -7.44
N LEU A 74 -4.08 -2.01 -7.06
CA LEU A 74 -4.24 -2.78 -5.83
C LEU A 74 -4.75 -4.18 -6.14
N LEU A 75 -4.56 -5.09 -5.20
CA LEU A 75 -5.30 -6.34 -5.11
C LEU A 75 -6.18 -6.28 -3.86
N VAL A 76 -7.45 -6.61 -4.02
CA VAL A 76 -8.40 -6.79 -2.92
C VAL A 76 -8.92 -8.22 -2.98
N ASN A 77 -8.58 -9.05 -2.01
CA ASN A 77 -8.84 -10.50 -2.04
C ASN A 77 -8.42 -11.12 -3.39
N ASP A 78 -7.19 -10.84 -3.82
CA ASP A 78 -6.60 -11.23 -5.11
C ASP A 78 -7.30 -10.68 -6.37
N GLN A 79 -8.34 -9.84 -6.23
CA GLN A 79 -8.98 -9.19 -7.37
C GLN A 79 -8.30 -7.85 -7.69
N PRO A 80 -7.94 -7.59 -8.96
CA PRO A 80 -7.33 -6.33 -9.34
C PRO A 80 -8.32 -5.17 -9.21
N VAL A 81 -7.85 -4.10 -8.56
CA VAL A 81 -8.60 -2.86 -8.35
C VAL A 81 -7.71 -1.68 -8.71
N GLU A 82 -8.28 -0.69 -9.38
CA GLU A 82 -7.59 0.56 -9.70
C GLU A 82 -8.25 1.72 -8.94
N LEU A 83 -7.42 2.58 -8.34
CA LEU A 83 -7.85 3.85 -7.76
C LEU A 83 -7.05 4.99 -8.40
N ILE A 84 -7.74 6.08 -8.73
CA ILE A 84 -7.13 7.25 -9.37
C ILE A 84 -7.40 8.48 -8.52
N ILE A 85 -6.33 9.14 -8.06
CA ILE A 85 -6.42 10.47 -7.47
C ILE A 85 -6.23 11.49 -8.59
N ARG A 86 -7.29 12.25 -8.89
CA ARG A 86 -7.29 13.32 -9.88
C ARG A 86 -8.19 14.47 -9.43
N SER A 87 -7.69 15.70 -9.56
CA SER A 87 -8.47 16.92 -9.29
C SER A 87 -9.76 16.92 -10.14
N GLY A 88 -10.88 17.31 -9.53
CA GLY A 88 -12.18 17.35 -10.19
C GLY A 88 -12.81 15.99 -10.52
N MET A 89 -12.18 14.86 -10.15
CA MET A 89 -12.71 13.50 -10.37
C MET A 89 -12.66 12.63 -9.10
N PRO A 90 -13.27 13.06 -7.98
CA PRO A 90 -13.22 12.33 -6.71
C PRO A 90 -13.88 10.94 -6.77
N GLU A 91 -14.80 10.71 -7.71
CA GLU A 91 -15.44 9.41 -7.93
C GLU A 91 -14.45 8.32 -8.36
N LYS A 92 -13.32 8.69 -9.00
CA LYS A 92 -12.30 7.73 -9.43
C LYS A 92 -11.35 7.31 -8.31
N ALA A 93 -11.37 8.05 -7.21
CA ALA A 93 -10.61 7.71 -6.01
C ALA A 93 -11.34 6.67 -5.16
N LYS A 94 -12.53 6.21 -5.56
CA LYS A 94 -13.36 5.27 -4.80
C LYS A 94 -13.80 4.11 -5.69
N THR A 95 -13.96 2.95 -5.09
CA THR A 95 -14.54 1.79 -5.78
C THR A 95 -15.27 0.88 -4.81
N LEU A 96 -16.35 0.26 -5.28
CA LEU A 96 -17.04 -0.80 -4.57
C LEU A 96 -16.28 -2.10 -4.80
N VAL A 97 -15.83 -2.73 -3.72
CA VAL A 97 -15.21 -4.05 -3.76
C VAL A 97 -16.22 -5.12 -3.37
N ALA A 98 -15.83 -6.39 -3.51
CA ALA A 98 -16.64 -7.51 -3.03
C ALA A 98 -17.00 -7.33 -1.54
N ASP A 99 -18.06 -8.00 -1.10
CA ASP A 99 -18.49 -8.02 0.31
C ASP A 99 -19.07 -6.70 0.86
N GLY A 100 -19.37 -5.74 -0.02
CA GLY A 100 -20.15 -4.54 0.33
C GLY A 100 -19.35 -3.41 0.94
N TYR A 101 -18.05 -3.35 0.65
CA TYR A 101 -17.16 -2.30 1.13
C TYR A 101 -16.78 -1.32 0.04
N ILE A 102 -16.63 -0.05 0.41
CA ILE A 102 -16.06 0.99 -0.44
C ILE A 102 -14.62 1.19 -0.01
N LEU A 103 -13.72 1.07 -0.96
CA LEU A 103 -12.33 1.44 -0.80
C LEU A 103 -12.11 2.83 -1.40
N GLU A 104 -11.56 3.76 -0.62
CA GLU A 104 -11.29 5.14 -1.04
C GLU A 104 -9.82 5.50 -0.81
N ALA A 105 -9.18 6.03 -1.85
CA ALA A 105 -7.87 6.66 -1.79
C ALA A 105 -8.02 8.14 -1.42
N GLU A 106 -7.75 8.47 -0.16
CA GLU A 106 -7.85 9.84 0.33
C GLU A 106 -6.68 10.71 -0.16
N SER A 107 -5.47 10.14 -0.20
CA SER A 107 -4.27 10.86 -0.62
C SER A 107 -3.12 9.93 -0.97
N LEU A 108 -2.15 10.46 -1.72
CA LEU A 108 -0.88 9.82 -1.99
C LEU A 108 0.25 10.75 -1.54
N LEU A 109 1.11 10.27 -0.66
CA LEU A 109 2.26 10.99 -0.12
C LEU A 109 3.57 10.38 -0.64
N PRO A 110 4.65 11.16 -0.80
CA PRO A 110 4.64 12.62 -0.79
C PRO A 110 3.93 13.18 -2.03
N TYR A 111 3.52 14.45 -1.96
CA TYR A 111 3.08 15.18 -3.14
C TYR A 111 4.31 15.69 -3.91
N PRO A 112 4.32 15.72 -5.25
CA PRO A 112 5.52 16.09 -6.00
C PRO A 112 5.96 17.53 -5.77
N GLU A 113 7.27 17.73 -5.57
CA GLU A 113 7.91 19.04 -5.45
C GLU A 113 8.79 19.40 -6.65
N GLY A 114 8.72 18.60 -7.72
CA GLY A 114 9.49 18.78 -8.95
C GLY A 114 10.78 17.96 -9.01
N THR A 115 11.13 17.28 -7.92
CA THR A 115 12.21 16.30 -7.87
C THR A 115 11.68 14.88 -8.01
N LYS A 116 12.56 13.94 -8.38
CA LYS A 116 12.20 12.53 -8.47
C LYS A 116 11.94 11.98 -7.06
N ILE A 117 10.78 11.36 -6.88
CA ILE A 117 10.40 10.65 -5.65
C ILE A 117 10.95 9.21 -5.71
N ASP A 118 11.52 8.74 -4.60
CA ASP A 118 11.88 7.32 -4.44
C ASP A 118 10.59 6.50 -4.31
N PRO A 119 10.40 5.43 -5.13
CA PRO A 119 9.26 4.54 -4.98
C PRO A 119 8.98 4.06 -3.55
N ALA A 120 10.03 3.81 -2.75
CA ALA A 120 9.89 3.36 -1.36
C ALA A 120 9.35 4.44 -0.40
N ALA A 121 9.40 5.71 -0.79
CA ALA A 121 8.88 6.83 0.00
C ALA A 121 7.36 6.97 -0.11
N TYR A 122 6.74 6.35 -1.12
CA TYR A 122 5.31 6.51 -1.34
C TYR A 122 4.47 5.88 -0.22
N ARG A 123 3.44 6.60 0.22
CA ARG A 123 2.40 6.15 1.14
C ARG A 123 1.04 6.49 0.57
N LEU A 124 0.23 5.46 0.32
CA LEU A 124 -1.15 5.59 -0.10
C LEU A 124 -2.01 5.60 1.17
N ARG A 125 -2.75 6.69 1.40
CA ARG A 125 -3.72 6.75 2.49
C ARG A 125 -5.07 6.26 1.99
N LEU A 126 -5.57 5.20 2.61
CA LEU A 126 -6.84 4.56 2.30
C LEU A 126 -7.80 4.68 3.48
N VAL A 127 -9.08 4.69 3.17
CA VAL A 127 -10.16 4.39 4.11
C VAL A 127 -11.06 3.33 3.50
N VAL A 128 -11.54 2.40 4.34
CA VAL A 128 -12.47 1.34 3.94
C VAL A 128 -13.76 1.52 4.74
N THR A 129 -14.89 1.66 4.08
CA THR A 129 -16.21 1.81 4.72
C THR A 129 -17.18 0.75 4.23
N ALA A 130 -18.17 0.38 5.07
CA ALA A 130 -19.28 -0.47 4.64
C ALA A 130 -20.37 0.39 3.97
N ILE A 131 -21.12 -0.20 3.02
CA ILE A 131 -22.34 0.40 2.45
C ILE A 131 -23.48 0.40 3.47
#